data_AF-A0A7L4JGZ2-F1
#
_entry.id   AF-A0A7L4JGZ2-F1
#
_cell.length_a   1.000
_cell.length_b   1.000
_cell.length_c   1.000
_cell.angle_alpha   90.00
_cell.angle_beta   90.00
_cell.angle_gamma   90.00
#
_symmetry.space_group_name_H-M   'P 1'
#
loop_
_entity.id
_entity.type
_entity.pdbx_description
1 polymer ?
#
loop_
_entity_poly.entity_id
_entity_poly.type
_entity_poly.pdbx_seq_one_letter_code
_entity_poly.pdbx_strand_id
1 'polypeptide(L)'
;WDHTGKALGSHWEGTGITLGGHWDHTGRALGALGSHWERFPPADRPEPPRALRLSEASGTSLSLSWEPGFNGGLPQHFLLRAEGPDAPPPPAALVTSGFALTLGGLQPETPYDVTVRARNARGDSAPARLRAVTSALPEAPPPKRKRPPAAPPGGPEDS
;
A
#
# COMPACT_ATOMS: atom_id res chain seq x y z
N TRP A 1 -45.32 -71.09 -10.29
CA TRP A 1 -44.01 -70.45 -10.07
C TRP A 1 -43.91 -69.07 -10.75
N ASP A 2 -45.02 -68.30 -10.83
CA ASP A 2 -45.06 -67.04 -11.59
C ASP A 2 -45.38 -65.78 -10.75
N HIS A 3 -45.63 -65.92 -9.45
CA HIS A 3 -45.91 -64.76 -8.58
C HIS A 3 -44.70 -64.31 -7.75
N THR A 4 -43.68 -65.18 -7.59
CA THR A 4 -42.52 -64.90 -6.74
C THR A 4 -41.40 -64.11 -7.45
N GLY A 5 -41.38 -64.07 -8.79
CA GLY A 5 -40.37 -63.34 -9.56
C GLY A 5 -40.63 -61.83 -9.68
N LYS A 6 -41.90 -61.41 -9.75
CA LYS A 6 -42.25 -59.99 -9.92
C LYS A 6 -42.07 -59.16 -8.64
N ALA A 7 -42.32 -59.75 -7.48
CA ALA A 7 -42.17 -59.06 -6.19
C ALA A 7 -40.70 -58.80 -5.85
N LEU A 8 -39.81 -59.75 -6.16
CA LEU A 8 -38.37 -59.57 -5.96
C LEU A 8 -37.78 -58.55 -6.95
N GLY A 9 -38.33 -58.51 -8.18
CA GLY A 9 -38.06 -57.49 -9.22
C GLY A 9 -38.34 -56.06 -8.75
N SER A 10 -39.53 -55.82 -8.23
CA SER A 10 -39.96 -54.47 -7.82
C SER A 10 -39.21 -53.95 -6.59
N HIS A 11 -38.78 -54.85 -5.68
CA HIS A 11 -38.04 -54.46 -4.48
C HIS A 11 -36.59 -54.03 -4.77
N TRP A 12 -35.93 -54.61 -5.78
CA TRP A 12 -34.58 -54.21 -6.19
C TRP A 12 -34.57 -52.93 -7.05
N GLU A 13 -35.62 -52.70 -7.84
CA GLU A 13 -35.81 -51.45 -8.61
C GLU A 13 -36.07 -50.26 -7.68
N GLY A 14 -36.92 -50.42 -6.66
CA GLY A 14 -37.23 -49.35 -5.71
C GLY A 14 -36.04 -48.95 -4.83
N THR A 15 -35.23 -49.92 -4.40
CA THR A 15 -33.99 -49.64 -3.65
C THR A 15 -32.91 -49.02 -4.54
N GLY A 16 -32.80 -49.44 -5.81
CA GLY A 16 -31.92 -48.81 -6.80
C GLY A 16 -32.27 -47.35 -7.12
N ILE A 17 -33.56 -47.02 -7.28
CA ILE A 17 -34.04 -45.65 -7.53
C ILE A 17 -33.84 -44.75 -6.31
N THR A 18 -34.07 -45.27 -5.11
CA THR A 18 -33.91 -44.50 -3.86
C THR A 18 -32.44 -44.20 -3.58
N LEU A 19 -31.54 -45.17 -3.83
CA LEU A 19 -30.10 -44.98 -3.65
C LEU A 19 -29.52 -44.08 -4.75
N GLY A 20 -29.94 -44.25 -6.01
CA GLY A 20 -29.57 -43.38 -7.12
C GLY A 20 -30.03 -41.93 -6.93
N GLY A 21 -31.27 -41.73 -6.49
CA GLY A 21 -31.82 -40.41 -6.20
C GLY A 21 -31.12 -39.71 -5.03
N HIS A 22 -30.71 -40.47 -4.00
CA HIS A 22 -29.94 -39.91 -2.89
C HIS A 22 -28.55 -39.44 -3.34
N TRP A 23 -27.86 -40.20 -4.20
CA TRP A 23 -26.57 -39.82 -4.79
C TRP A 23 -26.68 -38.67 -5.79
N ASP A 24 -27.74 -38.60 -6.59
CA ASP A 24 -27.99 -37.47 -7.50
C ASP A 24 -28.31 -36.18 -6.72
N HIS A 25 -29.04 -36.28 -5.61
CA HIS A 25 -29.33 -35.13 -4.76
C HIS A 25 -28.10 -34.63 -4.00
N THR A 26 -27.29 -35.54 -3.43
CA THR A 26 -26.01 -35.16 -2.80
C THR A 26 -24.99 -34.67 -3.81
N GLY A 27 -24.92 -35.25 -5.02
CA GLY A 27 -24.05 -34.79 -6.10
C GLY A 27 -24.41 -33.39 -6.61
N ARG A 28 -25.71 -33.07 -6.72
CA ARG A 28 -26.17 -31.71 -7.05
C ARG A 28 -25.96 -30.70 -5.91
N ALA A 29 -26.17 -31.10 -4.66
CA ALA A 29 -25.93 -30.24 -3.50
C ALA A 29 -24.43 -29.94 -3.31
N LEU A 30 -23.57 -30.95 -3.49
CA LEU A 30 -22.11 -30.80 -3.43
C LEU A 30 -21.57 -30.08 -4.67
N GLY A 31 -22.16 -30.28 -5.84
CA GLY A 31 -21.88 -29.48 -7.04
C GLY A 31 -22.27 -28.01 -6.88
N ALA A 32 -23.39 -27.72 -6.20
CA ALA A 32 -23.82 -26.35 -5.88
C ALA A 32 -22.91 -25.68 -4.83
N LEU A 33 -22.40 -26.44 -3.85
CA LEU A 33 -21.35 -25.98 -2.93
C LEU A 33 -19.99 -25.81 -3.63
N GLY A 34 -19.70 -26.65 -4.62
CA GLY A 34 -18.55 -26.51 -5.53
C GLY A 34 -18.67 -25.37 -6.53
N SER A 35 -19.86 -24.83 -6.75
CA SER A 35 -20.09 -23.67 -7.64
C SER A 35 -19.94 -22.33 -6.91
N HIS A 36 -19.83 -22.34 -5.59
CA HIS A 36 -19.76 -21.13 -4.78
C HIS A 36 -18.34 -20.54 -4.69
N TRP A 37 -17.28 -21.36 -4.78
CA TRP A 37 -15.89 -20.89 -4.67
C TRP A 37 -15.34 -20.29 -5.98
N GLU A 38 -15.99 -20.54 -7.13
CA GLU A 38 -15.67 -19.90 -8.41
C GLU A 38 -16.19 -18.46 -8.53
N ARG A 39 -16.87 -17.94 -7.50
CA ARG A 39 -17.53 -16.62 -7.54
C ARG A 39 -16.62 -15.44 -7.16
N PHE A 40 -15.37 -15.70 -6.79
CA PHE A 40 -14.38 -14.64 -6.64
C PHE A 40 -13.60 -14.50 -7.95
N PRO A 41 -13.63 -13.32 -8.61
CA PRO A 41 -12.78 -13.09 -9.76
C PRO A 41 -11.31 -13.37 -9.36
N PRO A 42 -10.50 -13.93 -10.28
CA PRO A 42 -9.10 -14.17 -9.99
C PRO A 42 -8.43 -12.86 -9.55
N ALA A 43 -7.61 -12.94 -8.51
CA ALA A 43 -6.88 -11.77 -8.03
C ALA A 43 -5.99 -11.16 -9.12
N ASP A 44 -6.00 -9.84 -9.20
CA ASP A 44 -5.27 -9.04 -10.19
C ASP A 44 -4.28 -8.08 -9.50
N ARG A 45 -3.53 -7.31 -10.29
CA ARG A 45 -2.70 -6.22 -9.81
C ARG A 45 -3.57 -5.10 -9.23
N PRO A 46 -3.03 -4.30 -8.30
CA PRO A 46 -3.76 -3.17 -7.77
C PRO A 46 -3.99 -2.09 -8.82
N GLU A 47 -5.05 -1.32 -8.63
CA GLU A 47 -5.23 -0.05 -9.33
C GLU A 47 -4.25 1.02 -8.82
N PRO A 48 -3.92 2.03 -9.64
CA PRO A 48 -3.10 3.14 -9.22
C PRO A 48 -3.69 3.90 -8.02
N PRO A 49 -2.83 4.43 -7.13
CA PRO A 49 -3.26 5.42 -6.15
C PRO A 49 -3.94 6.61 -6.83
N ARG A 50 -4.92 7.20 -6.16
CA ARG A 50 -5.70 8.35 -6.64
C ARG A 50 -5.45 9.54 -5.74
N ALA A 51 -5.85 10.73 -6.20
CA ALA A 51 -5.81 11.94 -5.39
C ALA A 51 -4.46 12.20 -4.69
N LEU A 52 -3.32 11.91 -5.36
CA LEU A 52 -1.98 12.16 -4.83
C LEU A 52 -1.77 13.66 -4.61
N ARG A 53 -1.41 14.05 -3.39
CA ARG A 53 -1.26 15.44 -2.95
C ARG A 53 -0.01 15.61 -2.10
N LEU A 54 0.56 16.82 -2.18
CA LEU A 54 1.59 17.30 -1.26
C LEU A 54 0.88 17.98 -0.08
N SER A 55 1.13 17.50 1.14
CA SER A 55 0.57 18.11 2.35
C SER A 55 1.53 19.13 2.95
N GLU A 56 2.84 18.87 2.88
CA GLU A 56 3.87 19.75 3.44
C GLU A 56 5.19 19.59 2.67
N ALA A 57 5.94 20.67 2.54
CA ALA A 57 7.30 20.65 2.03
C ALA A 57 8.22 21.39 3.01
N SER A 58 9.37 20.79 3.29
CA SER A 58 10.46 21.41 4.03
C SER A 58 11.71 21.50 3.16
N GLY A 59 12.81 22.01 3.72
CA GLY A 59 14.09 22.06 3.01
C GLY A 59 14.66 20.69 2.69
N THR A 60 14.27 19.64 3.40
CA THR A 60 14.85 18.29 3.18
C THR A 60 13.81 17.18 3.15
N SER A 61 12.53 17.53 3.14
CA SER A 61 11.45 16.54 3.11
C SER A 61 10.19 16.99 2.37
N LEU A 62 9.43 16.01 1.89
CA LEU A 62 8.12 16.18 1.27
C LEU A 62 7.13 15.21 1.92
N SER A 63 6.06 15.72 2.51
CA SER A 63 4.96 14.93 3.08
C SER A 63 3.85 14.79 2.04
N LEU A 64 3.44 13.55 1.78
CA LEU A 64 2.51 13.20 0.72
C LEU A 64 1.34 12.40 1.28
N SER A 65 0.18 12.55 0.65
CA SER A 65 -1.01 11.74 0.91
C SER A 65 -1.71 11.34 -0.38
N TRP A 66 -2.42 10.21 -0.36
CA TRP A 66 -3.16 9.68 -1.50
C TRP A 66 -4.37 8.87 -1.04
N GLU A 67 -5.20 8.49 -1.99
CA GLU A 67 -6.30 7.54 -1.80
C GLU A 67 -5.93 6.19 -2.45
N PRO A 68 -6.20 5.05 -1.80
CA PRO A 68 -5.96 3.74 -2.39
C PRO A 68 -6.92 3.48 -3.56
N GLY A 69 -6.43 2.85 -4.63
CA GLY A 69 -7.27 2.20 -5.63
C GLY A 69 -7.75 0.82 -5.16
N PHE A 70 -8.52 0.12 -6.00
CA PHE A 70 -8.88 -1.27 -5.72
C PHE A 70 -7.62 -2.15 -5.64
N ASN A 71 -7.54 -3.01 -4.62
CA ASN A 71 -6.32 -3.79 -4.33
C ASN A 71 -6.15 -5.05 -5.17
N GLY A 72 -7.02 -5.26 -6.17
CA GLY A 72 -7.01 -6.46 -7.01
C GLY A 72 -7.39 -7.74 -6.25
N GLY A 73 -8.01 -7.62 -5.07
CA GLY A 73 -8.44 -8.76 -4.26
C GLY A 73 -7.36 -9.36 -3.35
N LEU A 74 -6.19 -8.71 -3.20
CA LEU A 74 -5.10 -9.15 -2.33
C LEU A 74 -4.59 -8.00 -1.44
N PRO A 75 -3.97 -8.29 -0.28
CA PRO A 75 -3.32 -7.27 0.52
C PRO A 75 -2.30 -6.47 -0.29
N GLN A 76 -2.35 -5.15 -0.18
CA GLN A 76 -1.48 -4.24 -0.90
C GLN A 76 -0.67 -3.34 0.04
N HIS A 77 0.47 -2.86 -0.45
CA HIS A 77 1.27 -1.79 0.14
C HIS A 77 1.67 -0.78 -0.95
N PHE A 78 2.23 0.35 -0.54
CA PHE A 78 2.61 1.44 -1.43
C PHE A 78 4.11 1.63 -1.48
N LEU A 79 4.62 1.92 -2.67
CA LEU A 79 6.02 2.19 -2.97
C LEU A 79 6.16 3.63 -3.44
N LEU A 80 6.99 4.41 -2.76
CA LEU A 80 7.23 5.82 -3.07
C LEU A 80 8.66 6.07 -3.56
N ARG A 81 8.80 6.86 -4.62
CA ARG A 81 10.10 7.24 -5.20
C ARG A 81 10.10 8.72 -5.56
N ALA A 82 11.21 9.41 -5.31
CA ALA A 82 11.48 10.75 -5.82
C ALA A 82 12.66 10.72 -6.81
N GLU A 83 12.53 11.39 -7.94
CA GLU A 83 13.57 11.53 -8.97
C GLU A 83 13.88 13.03 -9.15
N GLY A 84 15.16 13.41 -9.13
CA GLY A 84 15.62 14.80 -9.17
C GLY A 84 17.14 14.90 -9.43
N PRO A 85 17.65 16.08 -9.81
CA PRO A 85 19.04 16.27 -10.30
C PRO A 85 20.11 15.84 -9.29
N ASP A 86 19.85 16.04 -8.00
CA ASP A 86 20.68 15.55 -6.89
C ASP A 86 19.83 14.73 -5.91
N ALA A 87 18.83 14.00 -6.42
CA ALA A 87 18.12 13.02 -5.60
C ALA A 87 19.15 12.04 -5.05
N PRO A 88 19.24 11.85 -3.72
CA PRO A 88 20.18 10.91 -3.15
C PRO A 88 20.02 9.55 -3.84
N PRO A 89 21.10 8.98 -4.42
CA PRO A 89 21.00 7.68 -5.04
C PRO A 89 20.86 6.59 -3.96
N PRO A 90 19.84 5.73 -4.05
CA PRO A 90 18.45 6.00 -4.46
C PRO A 90 17.60 6.40 -3.24
N PRO A 91 16.45 7.09 -3.39
CA PRO A 91 15.41 6.91 -2.39
C PRO A 91 15.00 5.45 -2.52
N ALA A 92 15.46 4.62 -1.58
CA ALA A 92 14.93 3.29 -1.38
C ALA A 92 13.41 3.45 -1.40
N ALA A 93 12.74 2.73 -2.30
CA ALA A 93 11.29 2.84 -2.43
C ALA A 93 10.69 2.70 -1.03
N LEU A 94 10.14 3.80 -0.49
CA LEU A 94 9.65 3.74 0.87
C LEU A 94 8.34 2.96 0.84
N VAL A 95 8.30 1.93 1.68
CA VAL A 95 7.18 1.00 1.74
C VAL A 95 6.27 1.40 2.90
N THR A 96 4.99 1.58 2.63
CA THR A 96 3.99 1.80 3.68
C THR A 96 2.71 1.06 3.36
N SER A 97 2.00 0.60 4.40
CA SER A 97 0.62 0.11 4.26
C SER A 97 -0.41 1.23 4.46
N GLY A 98 0.03 2.42 4.91
CA GLY A 98 -0.79 3.61 5.06
C GLY A 98 -0.97 4.39 3.76
N PHE A 99 -1.71 5.49 3.86
CA PHE A 99 -2.07 6.35 2.72
C PHE A 99 -1.38 7.72 2.75
N ALA A 100 -0.36 7.85 3.58
CA ALA A 100 0.49 9.02 3.68
C ALA A 100 1.92 8.59 4.06
N LEU A 101 2.90 9.37 3.61
CA LEU A 101 4.30 9.16 3.91
C LEU A 101 5.11 10.45 3.69
N THR A 102 6.13 10.66 4.51
CA THR A 102 7.13 11.71 4.33
C THR A 102 8.41 11.16 3.69
N LEU A 103 8.79 11.70 2.54
CA LEU A 103 10.09 11.48 1.92
C LEU A 103 11.10 12.43 2.56
N GLY A 104 12.15 11.92 3.19
CA GLY A 104 13.24 12.72 3.78
C GLY A 104 14.54 12.61 2.99
N GLY A 105 15.57 13.33 3.46
CA GLY A 105 16.91 13.28 2.86
C GLY A 105 17.03 14.01 1.53
N LEU A 106 16.06 14.87 1.19
CA LEU A 106 16.04 15.62 -0.05
C LEU A 106 16.93 16.87 0.06
N GLN A 107 17.31 17.42 -1.08
CA GLN A 107 18.04 18.67 -1.16
C GLN A 107 17.10 19.87 -1.09
N PRO A 108 17.50 20.99 -0.45
CA PRO A 108 16.72 22.23 -0.44
C PRO A 108 16.53 22.81 -1.83
N GLU A 109 15.42 23.54 -2.01
CA GLU A 109 15.12 24.29 -3.24
C GLU A 109 15.22 23.47 -4.53
N THR A 110 14.97 22.16 -4.42
CA THR A 110 15.21 21.20 -5.49
C THR A 110 13.88 20.62 -6.00
N PRO A 111 13.63 20.64 -7.32
CA PRO A 111 12.45 20.02 -7.90
C PRO A 111 12.59 18.49 -7.95
N TYR A 112 11.52 17.79 -7.55
CA TYR A 112 11.41 16.34 -7.56
C TYR A 112 10.17 15.87 -8.34
N ASP A 113 10.35 14.86 -9.17
CA ASP A 113 9.30 14.02 -9.73
C ASP A 113 9.01 12.86 -8.77
N VAL A 114 7.91 12.96 -8.03
CA VAL A 114 7.49 11.94 -7.07
C VAL A 114 6.53 10.96 -7.73
N THR A 115 6.74 9.67 -7.47
CA THR A 115 5.85 8.59 -7.92
C THR A 115 5.40 7.73 -6.76
N VAL A 116 4.12 7.31 -6.77
CA VAL A 116 3.56 6.35 -5.84
C VAL A 116 2.92 5.20 -6.63
N ARG A 117 3.24 3.96 -6.27
CA ARG A 117 2.62 2.75 -6.83
C ARG A 117 2.01 1.91 -5.72
N ALA A 118 0.91 1.23 -6.01
CA ALA A 118 0.41 0.15 -5.17
C ALA A 118 1.03 -1.18 -5.62
N ARG A 119 1.30 -2.09 -4.69
CA ARG A 119 1.86 -3.42 -4.97
C ARG A 119 1.18 -4.49 -4.14
N ASN A 120 0.81 -5.59 -4.78
CA ASN A 120 0.36 -6.81 -4.13
C ASN A 120 1.13 -8.02 -4.68
N ALA A 121 0.74 -9.25 -4.32
CA ALA A 121 1.41 -10.46 -4.79
C ALA A 121 1.29 -10.73 -6.31
N ARG A 122 0.41 -10.02 -7.04
CA ARG A 122 0.30 -10.06 -8.51
C ARG A 122 1.19 -9.03 -9.20
N GLY A 123 1.71 -8.04 -8.47
CA GLY A 123 2.66 -7.05 -8.97
C GLY A 123 2.26 -5.61 -8.66
N ASP A 124 2.84 -4.70 -9.45
CA ASP A 124 2.71 -3.25 -9.25
C ASP A 124 1.57 -2.65 -10.12
N SER A 125 0.90 -1.64 -9.59
CA SER A 125 0.00 -0.76 -10.35
C SER A 125 0.75 0.17 -11.30
N ALA A 126 0.03 0.87 -12.18
CA ALA A 126 0.58 2.07 -12.81
C ALA A 126 0.85 3.16 -11.73
N PRO A 127 1.83 4.07 -11.95
CA PRO A 127 2.19 5.08 -10.96
C PRO A 127 1.25 6.28 -10.96
N ALA A 128 0.92 6.77 -9.77
CA ALA A 128 0.50 8.15 -9.56
C ALA A 128 1.74 9.05 -9.51
N ARG A 129 1.66 10.28 -10.06
CA ARG A 129 2.81 11.18 -10.18
C ARG A 129 2.47 12.58 -9.68
N LEU A 130 3.44 13.24 -9.06
CA LEU A 130 3.34 14.62 -8.60
C LEU A 130 4.71 15.30 -8.71
N ARG A 131 4.73 16.55 -9.19
CA ARG A 131 5.91 17.41 -9.11
C ARG A 131 5.85 18.24 -7.83
N ALA A 132 6.95 18.29 -7.09
CA ALA A 132 7.07 19.09 -5.88
C ALA A 132 8.47 19.70 -5.79
N VAL A 133 8.58 20.83 -5.07
CA VAL A 133 9.85 21.52 -4.83
C VAL A 133 10.02 21.65 -3.32
N THR A 134 11.18 21.29 -2.80
CA THR A 134 11.54 21.51 -1.40
C THR A 134 11.75 23.00 -1.13
N SER A 135 11.55 23.44 0.12
CA SER A 135 11.74 24.84 0.49
C SER A 135 13.23 25.17 0.70
N ALA A 136 13.54 26.44 0.98
CA ALA A 136 14.84 26.81 1.53
C ALA A 136 14.99 26.25 2.97
N LEU A 137 16.24 26.10 3.42
CA LEU A 137 16.52 25.82 4.83
C LEU A 137 16.25 27.09 5.67
N PRO A 138 15.77 26.93 6.92
CA PRO A 138 15.69 28.05 7.85
C PRO A 138 17.07 28.69 8.01
N GLU A 139 17.14 30.02 7.91
CA GLU A 139 18.39 30.75 8.14
C GLU A 139 18.84 30.54 9.59
N ALA A 140 20.12 30.22 9.79
CA ALA A 140 20.65 30.04 11.14
C ALA A 140 20.49 31.35 11.92
N PRO A 141 20.04 31.30 13.19
CA PRO A 141 19.95 32.50 14.00
C PRO A 141 21.33 33.16 14.09
N PRO A 142 21.41 34.51 14.05
CA PRO A 142 22.69 35.20 14.07
C PRO A 142 23.50 34.81 15.31
N PRO A 143 24.83 34.68 15.21
CA PRO A 143 25.65 34.31 16.35
C PRO A 143 25.43 35.33 17.48
N LYS A 144 25.04 34.84 18.67
CA LYS A 144 24.96 35.68 19.86
C LYS A 144 26.32 36.33 20.08
N ARG A 145 26.42 37.65 19.88
CA ARG A 145 27.66 38.40 20.16
C ARG A 145 28.05 38.13 21.61
N LYS A 146 29.23 37.53 21.82
CA LYS A 146 29.83 37.45 23.16
C LYS A 146 30.11 38.88 23.60
N ARG A 147 29.54 39.31 24.73
CA ARG A 147 29.85 40.62 25.32
C ARG A 147 31.36 40.66 25.57
N PRO A 148 32.11 41.68 25.11
CA PRO A 148 33.51 41.80 25.44
C PRO A 148 33.68 41.77 26.97
N PRO A 149 34.72 41.12 27.51
CA PRO A 149 35.03 41.24 28.93
C PRO A 149 35.20 42.73 29.25
N ALA A 150 34.54 43.18 30.32
CA ALA A 150 34.70 44.54 30.80
C ALA A 150 36.20 44.77 31.05
N ALA A 151 36.74 45.86 30.51
CA ALA A 151 38.11 46.26 30.80
C ALA A 151 38.29 46.31 32.33
N PRO A 152 39.39 45.78 32.88
CA PRO A 152 39.66 45.92 34.30
C PRO A 152 39.73 47.42 34.64
N PRO A 153 39.18 47.85 35.80
CA PRO A 153 39.33 49.23 36.23
C PRO A 153 40.83 49.52 36.37
N GLY A 154 41.28 50.61 35.74
CA GLY A 154 42.65 51.10 35.85
C GLY A 154 43.03 51.21 37.33
N GLY A 155 44.15 50.60 37.69
CA GLY A 155 44.72 50.72 39.03
C GLY A 155 45.08 52.18 39.34
N PRO A 156 45.16 52.55 40.63
CA PRO A 156 45.49 53.92 41.01
C PRO A 156 46.91 54.28 40.55
N GLU A 157 47.03 55.40 39.85
CA GLU A 157 48.31 56.12 39.73
C GLU A 157 48.70 56.59 41.14
N ASP A 158 49.77 56.02 41.68
CA ASP A 158 50.41 56.48 42.91
C ASP A 158 51.60 57.37 42.53
N SER A 159 51.63 58.59 43.05
CA SER A 159 52.69 59.61 42.90
C SER A 159 53.38 59.85 44.23
#